data_AF-A0A1X1XQY5-F1
#
_entry.id   AF-A0A1X1XQY5-F1
#
_cell.length_a   1.000
_cell.length_b   1.000
_cell.length_c   1.000
_cell.angle_alpha   90.00
_cell.angle_beta   90.00
_cell.angle_gamma   90.00
#
_symmetry.space_group_name_H-M   'P 1'
#
loop_
_entity.id
_entity.type
_entity.pdbx_description
1 polymer ?
#
loop_
_entity_poly.entity_id
_entity_poly.type
_entity_poly.pdbx_seq_one_letter_code
_entity_poly.pdbx_strand_id
1 'polypeptide(L)'
;MLQYPGGKPLTGPAAIEAGLGAQLGGPRDAARPAPTHVRHHVSSVRFSRVARDRVEVASYFAVYTDIGLDHWGRYRDVLVPHDGRWLFASRKITVDAFSANSLMGGSAPDELLGK
;
A
#
# COMPACT_ATOMS: atom_id res chain seq x y z
N MET A 1 -5.41 10.21 6.10
CA MET A 1 -5.59 8.85 6.69
C MET A 1 -5.00 7.81 5.75
N LEU A 2 -4.31 6.80 6.27
CA LEU A 2 -3.84 5.63 5.53
C LEU A 2 -4.45 4.37 6.15
N GLN A 3 -4.97 3.46 5.32
CA GLN A 3 -5.53 2.20 5.80
C GLN A 3 -5.01 1.01 5.01
N TYR A 4 -4.43 0.04 5.71
CA TYR A 4 -4.03 -1.26 5.18
C TYR A 4 -5.15 -2.31 5.33
N PRO A 5 -5.11 -3.41 4.58
CA PRO A 5 -5.97 -4.57 4.84
C PRO A 5 -5.85 -5.05 6.29
N GLY A 6 -6.97 -5.28 6.97
CA GLY A 6 -6.99 -5.79 8.36
C GLY A 6 -6.47 -4.84 9.45
N GLY A 7 -5.83 -3.73 9.09
CA GLY A 7 -5.25 -2.76 10.02
C GLY A 7 -6.23 -1.66 10.46
N LYS A 8 -6.00 -1.11 11.65
CA LYS A 8 -6.64 0.14 12.07
C LYS A 8 -6.17 1.30 11.19
N PRO A 9 -7.04 2.28 10.83
CA PRO A 9 -6.62 3.45 10.09
C PRO A 9 -5.57 4.28 10.83
N LEU A 10 -4.54 4.73 10.11
CA LEU A 10 -3.51 5.66 10.59
C LEU A 10 -3.92 7.08 10.18
N THR A 11 -4.00 8.00 11.14
CA THR A 11 -4.51 9.36 10.93
C THR A 11 -3.45 10.40 11.26
N GLY A 12 -3.20 11.29 10.30
CA GLY A 12 -2.18 12.34 10.41
C GLY A 12 -0.77 11.87 10.03
N PRO A 13 0.14 12.80 9.67
CA PRO A 13 1.49 12.45 9.22
C PRO A 13 2.27 11.59 10.21
N ALA A 14 2.31 11.97 11.50
CA ALA A 14 3.07 11.25 12.53
C ALA A 14 2.64 9.78 12.70
N ALA A 15 1.33 9.51 12.73
CA ALA A 15 0.83 8.13 12.85
C ALA A 15 1.13 7.30 11.59
N ILE A 16 1.08 7.94 10.41
CA ILE A 16 1.40 7.30 9.13
C ILE A 16 2.90 6.95 9.07
N GLU A 17 3.77 7.87 9.44
CA GLU A 17 5.22 7.66 9.51
C GLU A 17 5.58 6.55 10.50
N ALA A 18 5.02 6.59 11.71
CA ALA A 18 5.24 5.56 12.71
C ALA A 18 4.77 4.17 12.24
N GLY A 19 3.56 4.09 11.65
CA GLY A 19 3.04 2.82 11.15
C GLY A 19 3.82 2.25 9.97
N LEU A 20 4.22 3.10 9.01
CA LEU A 20 5.11 2.71 7.91
C LEU A 20 6.48 2.25 8.41
N GLY A 21 7.07 3.00 9.35
CA GLY A 21 8.34 2.67 9.97
C GLY A 21 8.30 1.31 10.68
N ALA A 22 7.24 1.03 11.44
CA ALA A 22 7.06 -0.25 12.10
C ALA A 22 6.95 -1.42 11.11
N GLN A 23 6.24 -1.23 9.99
CA GLN A 23 6.08 -2.26 8.96
C GLN A 23 7.38 -2.55 8.20
N LEU A 24 8.23 -1.53 7.99
CA LEU A 24 9.52 -1.66 7.29
C LEU A 24 10.68 -2.08 8.22
N GLY A 25 10.59 -1.74 9.50
CA GLY A 25 11.66 -1.89 10.49
C GLY A 25 11.48 -3.01 11.50
N GLY A 26 10.39 -3.78 11.44
CA GLY A 26 10.15 -4.92 12.33
C GLY A 26 11.18 -6.05 12.18
N PRO A 27 11.23 -7.00 13.13
CA PRO A 27 12.07 -8.20 13.03
C PRO A 27 11.80 -8.93 11.71
N ARG A 28 12.87 -9.28 10.99
CA ARG A 28 12.78 -10.00 9.72
C ARG A 28 13.15 -11.46 9.91
N ASP A 29 12.42 -12.32 9.21
CA ASP A 29 12.81 -13.71 9.04
C ASP A 29 14.13 -13.74 8.24
N ALA A 30 15.11 -14.52 8.71
CA ALA A 30 16.37 -14.72 7.99
C ALA A 30 16.13 -15.32 6.59
N ALA A 31 15.04 -16.07 6.40
CA ALA A 31 14.61 -16.59 5.10
C ALA A 31 13.99 -15.50 4.19
N ARG A 32 13.68 -14.31 4.73
CA ARG A 32 13.10 -13.18 4.00
C ARG A 32 13.96 -11.91 4.22
N PRO A 33 15.13 -11.83 3.56
CA PRO A 33 16.03 -10.69 3.70
C PRO A 33 15.38 -9.40 3.20
N ALA A 34 15.96 -8.27 3.61
CA ALA A 34 15.48 -6.99 3.13
C ALA A 34 15.74 -6.81 1.63
N PRO A 35 14.73 -6.38 0.85
CA PRO A 35 14.97 -6.12 -0.55
C PRO A 35 15.90 -4.91 -0.70
N THR A 36 16.79 -4.97 -1.68
CA THR A 36 17.68 -3.85 -2.00
C THR A 36 16.93 -2.67 -2.62
N HIS A 37 15.73 -2.94 -3.16
CA HIS A 37 14.87 -1.95 -3.78
C HIS A 37 13.39 -2.33 -3.71
N VAL A 38 12.53 -1.32 -3.71
CA VAL A 38 11.07 -1.47 -3.76
C VAL A 38 10.54 -0.48 -4.79
N ARG A 39 10.07 -0.97 -5.94
CA ARG A 39 9.60 -0.13 -7.06
C ARG A 39 8.10 -0.27 -7.23
N HIS A 40 7.38 0.83 -7.03
CA HIS A 40 5.93 0.87 -7.22
C HIS A 40 5.60 1.28 -8.65
N HIS A 41 4.84 0.44 -9.34
CA HIS A 41 4.24 0.73 -10.63
C HIS A 41 2.75 0.93 -10.44
N VAL A 42 2.30 2.18 -10.55
CA VAL A 42 0.87 2.53 -10.46
C VAL A 42 0.31 2.66 -11.87
N SER A 43 -0.82 2.00 -12.14
CA SER A 43 -1.43 1.97 -13.46
C SER A 43 -2.95 2.04 -13.38
N SER A 44 -3.59 2.20 -14.54
CA SER A 44 -5.05 2.23 -14.68
C SER A 44 -5.72 3.21 -13.71
N VAL A 45 -5.16 4.42 -13.62
CA VAL A 45 -5.65 5.49 -12.75
C VAL A 45 -6.98 6.00 -13.31
N ARG A 46 -8.04 5.80 -12.55
CA ARG A 46 -9.41 6.20 -12.88
C ARG A 46 -9.93 7.21 -11.87
N PHE A 47 -10.26 8.39 -12.35
CA PHE A 47 -11.01 9.39 -11.59
C PHE A 47 -12.49 9.02 -11.64
N SER A 48 -13.07 8.66 -10.49
CA SER A 48 -14.50 8.33 -10.38
C SER A 48 -15.35 9.56 -10.07
N ARG A 49 -14.76 10.59 -9.46
CA ARG A 49 -15.40 11.88 -9.19
C ARG A 49 -14.35 12.99 -9.20
N VAL A 50 -14.67 14.12 -9.83
CA VAL A 50 -13.83 15.33 -9.83
C VAL A 50 -14.73 16.52 -9.50
N ALA A 51 -14.48 17.16 -8.36
CA ALA A 51 -15.14 18.38 -7.91
C ALA A 51 -14.10 19.39 -7.40
N ARG A 52 -14.49 20.64 -7.16
CA ARG A 52 -13.55 21.71 -6.72
C ARG A 52 -12.88 21.40 -5.39
N ASP A 53 -13.57 20.71 -4.50
CA ASP A 53 -13.19 20.44 -3.11
C ASP A 53 -12.81 18.98 -2.84
N ARG A 54 -13.06 18.09 -3.81
CA ARG A 54 -12.90 16.64 -3.62
C ARG A 54 -12.69 15.90 -4.93
N VAL A 55 -11.72 15.01 -4.94
CA VAL A 55 -11.48 14.06 -6.03
C VAL A 55 -11.43 12.64 -5.48
N GLU A 56 -12.09 11.71 -6.16
CA GLU A 56 -12.05 10.28 -5.84
C GLU A 56 -11.36 9.52 -6.97
N VAL A 57 -10.35 8.72 -6.61
CA VAL A 57 -9.49 8.02 -7.56
C VAL A 57 -9.35 6.55 -7.18
N ALA A 58 -9.40 5.70 -8.19
CA ALA A 58 -9.05 4.30 -8.10
C ALA A 58 -7.81 4.04 -8.96
N SER A 59 -6.90 3.21 -8.48
CA SER A 59 -5.76 2.75 -9.28
C SER A 59 -5.36 1.34 -8.88
N TYR A 60 -4.55 0.71 -9.73
CA TYR A 60 -3.90 -0.55 -9.45
C TYR A 60 -2.41 -0.30 -9.22
N PHE A 61 -1.79 -1.14 -8.41
CA PHE A 61 -0.35 -1.11 -8.21
C PHE A 61 0.25 -2.51 -8.37
N ALA A 62 1.48 -2.55 -8.86
CA ALA A 62 2.38 -3.70 -8.80
C ALA A 62 3.71 -3.24 -8.20
N VAL A 63 4.24 -4.00 -7.26
CA VAL A 63 5.51 -3.73 -6.60
C VAL A 63 6.55 -4.73 -7.06
N TYR A 64 7.72 -4.23 -7.43
CA TYR A 64 8.87 -5.05 -7.82
C TYR A 64 10.02 -4.89 -6.83
N THR A 65 10.65 -6.01 -6.49
CA THR A 65 11.83 -6.12 -5.62
C THR A 65 12.90 -6.98 -6.31
N ASP A 66 13.90 -7.47 -5.56
CA ASP A 66 14.97 -8.36 -6.05
C ASP A 66 14.46 -9.64 -6.71
N ILE A 67 13.25 -10.07 -6.38
CA ILE A 67 12.62 -11.27 -6.93
C ILE A 67 11.76 -11.01 -8.17
N GLY A 68 11.74 -9.78 -8.68
CA GLY A 68 10.77 -9.37 -9.70
C GLY A 68 9.46 -8.93 -9.06
N LEU A 69 8.31 -9.36 -9.60
CA LEU A 69 6.99 -9.01 -9.05
C LEU A 69 6.89 -9.56 -7.62
N ASP A 70 6.64 -8.68 -6.65
CA ASP A 70 6.61 -9.01 -5.23
C ASP A 70 5.18 -9.07 -4.69
N HIS A 71 4.38 -8.04 -4.95
CA HIS A 71 2.97 -8.00 -4.60
C HIS A 71 2.22 -6.96 -5.43
N TRP A 72 0.90 -7.10 -5.49
CA TRP A 72 0.05 -6.22 -6.27
C TRP A 72 -1.29 -5.99 -5.59
N GLY A 73 -2.00 -4.95 -6.04
CA GLY A 73 -3.27 -4.63 -5.46
C GLY A 73 -3.88 -3.34 -5.98
N ARG A 74 -4.68 -2.71 -5.13
CA ARG A 74 -5.53 -1.56 -5.46
C ARG A 74 -5.37 -0.44 -4.45
N TYR A 75 -5.40 0.79 -4.96
CA TYR A 75 -5.61 1.98 -4.14
C TYR A 75 -7.01 2.54 -4.36
N ARG A 76 -7.57 3.08 -3.28
CA ARG A 76 -8.79 3.90 -3.27
C ARG A 76 -8.46 5.19 -2.52
N ASP A 77 -8.45 6.28 -3.26
CA ASP A 77 -7.94 7.56 -2.79
C ASP A 77 -9.04 8.61 -2.78
N VAL A 78 -8.96 9.48 -1.77
CA VAL A 78 -9.70 10.74 -1.71
C VAL A 78 -8.68 11.85 -1.60
N LEU A 79 -8.72 12.81 -2.52
CA LEU A 79 -7.89 14.00 -2.50
C LEU A 79 -8.72 15.24 -2.23
N VAL A 80 -8.15 16.19 -1.51
CA VAL A 80 -8.74 17.50 -1.18
C VAL A 80 -7.73 18.61 -1.47
N PRO A 81 -8.19 19.82 -1.86
CA PRO A 81 -7.30 20.94 -2.06
C PRO A 81 -6.82 21.50 -0.71
N HIS A 82 -5.54 21.84 -0.63
CA HIS A 82 -4.91 22.48 0.51
C HIS A 82 -3.77 23.36 0.01
N ASP A 83 -3.83 24.66 0.28
CA ASP A 83 -2.82 25.65 -0.12
C ASP A 83 -2.37 25.53 -1.59
N GLY A 84 -3.34 25.51 -2.51
CA GLY A 84 -3.10 25.44 -3.95
C GLY A 84 -2.63 24.08 -4.48
N ARG A 85 -2.62 23.03 -3.65
CA ARG A 85 -2.21 21.66 -4.05
C ARG A 85 -3.27 20.64 -3.66
N TRP A 86 -3.30 19.51 -4.35
CA TRP A 86 -4.14 18.37 -3.97
C TRP A 86 -3.36 17.44 -3.04
N LEU A 87 -3.91 17.16 -1.86
CA LEU A 87 -3.33 16.24 -0.88
C LEU A 87 -4.28 15.07 -0.64
N PHE A 88 -3.74 13.93 -0.18
CA PHE A 88 -4.56 12.80 0.24
C PHE A 88 -5.31 13.14 1.55
N ALA A 89 -6.63 13.24 1.46
CA ALA A 89 -7.48 13.11 2.65
C ALA A 89 -7.43 11.66 3.16
N SER A 90 -7.52 10.70 2.24
CA SER A 90 -7.36 9.28 2.57
C SER A 90 -6.79 8.45 1.44
N ARG A 91 -6.05 7.40 1.80
CA ARG A 91 -5.75 6.25 0.95
C ARG A 91 -6.13 4.96 1.67
N LYS A 92 -6.93 4.13 1.01
CA LYS A 92 -7.16 2.73 1.39
C LYS A 92 -6.42 1.81 0.44
N ILE A 93 -5.62 0.92 1.02
CA ILE A 93 -4.81 -0.06 0.31
C ILE A 93 -5.53 -1.41 0.41
N THR A 94 -5.64 -2.10 -0.72
CA THR A 94 -5.94 -3.53 -0.76
C THR A 94 -4.78 -4.23 -1.43
N VAL A 95 -4.13 -5.16 -0.74
CA VAL A 95 -3.16 -6.06 -1.36
C VAL A 95 -3.94 -7.28 -1.83
N ASP A 96 -3.95 -7.52 -3.13
CA ASP A 96 -4.74 -8.61 -3.73
C ASP A 96 -3.98 -9.94 -3.62
N ALA A 97 -2.66 -9.93 -3.80
CA ALA A 97 -1.81 -11.07 -3.45
C ALA A 97 -0.32 -10.69 -3.36
N PHE A 98 0.48 -11.67 -2.91
CA PHE A 98 1.92 -11.66 -2.89
C PHE A 98 2.46 -12.80 -3.76
N SER A 99 3.64 -12.61 -4.33
CA SER A 99 4.40 -13.70 -4.92
C SER A 99 4.82 -14.71 -3.84
N ALA A 100 4.94 -15.99 -4.21
CA ALA A 100 5.26 -17.07 -3.27
C ALA A 100 6.58 -16.85 -2.51
N ASN A 101 7.55 -16.20 -3.14
CA ASN A 101 8.85 -15.83 -2.57
C ASN A 101 8.93 -14.35 -2.16
N SER A 102 7.80 -13.67 -1.96
CA SER A 102 7.76 -12.24 -1.64
C SER A 102 8.68 -11.89 -0.47
N LEU A 103 9.40 -10.79 -0.63
CA LEU A 103 10.29 -10.22 0.38
C LEU A 103 9.56 -9.25 1.32
N MET A 104 8.33 -8.87 0.95
CA MET A 104 7.54 -7.86 1.67
C MET A 104 6.20 -8.41 2.19
N GLY A 105 5.86 -9.65 1.85
CA GLY A 105 4.75 -10.38 2.44
C GLY A 105 4.97 -10.61 3.93
N GLY A 106 3.90 -10.55 4.72
CA GLY A 106 3.90 -11.21 6.03
C GLY A 106 3.81 -12.72 5.81
N SER A 107 4.27 -13.52 6.77
CA SER A 107 3.81 -14.91 6.89
C SER A 107 2.31 -14.88 7.18
N ALA A 108 1.47 -14.84 6.15
CA ALA A 108 0.10 -15.30 6.32
C ALA A 108 0.21 -16.80 6.67
N PRO A 109 -0.47 -17.27 7.73
CA PRO A 109 -0.62 -18.71 7.93
C PRO A 109 -1.23 -19.31 6.66
N ASP A 110 -0.84 -20.53 6.33
CA ASP A 110 -1.28 -21.32 5.16
C ASP A 110 -2.81 -21.37 4.93
N GLU A 111 -3.63 -20.91 5.88
CA GLU A 111 -5.10 -20.99 5.85
C GLU A 111 -5.82 -20.08 4.84
N LEU A 112 -5.12 -19.16 4.14
CA LEU A 112 -5.74 -18.34 3.08
C LEU A 112 -5.49 -18.86 1.66
N LEU A 113 -4.83 -20.01 1.51
CA LEU A 113 -4.65 -20.73 0.25
C LEU A 113 -5.32 -22.10 0.27
N GLY A 114 -6.56 -22.18 0.76
CA GLY A 114 -7.51 -23.28 0.52
C GLY A 114 -6.91 -24.66 0.21
N LYS A 115 -6.17 -25.21 1.17
CA LYS A 115 -6.05 -26.65 1.38
C LYS A 115 -6.62 -26.98 2.75
#